data_AF-A0A3M0XJY1-F1
#
_entry.id   AF-A0A3M0XJY1-F1
#
_cell.length_a   1.000
_cell.length_b   1.000
_cell.length_c   1.000
_cell.angle_alpha   90.00
_cell.angle_beta   90.00
_cell.angle_gamma   90.00
#
_symmetry.space_group_name_H-M   'P 1'
#
loop_
_entity.id
_entity.type
_entity.pdbx_description
1 polymer ?
#
loop_
_entity_poly.entity_id
_entity_poly.type
_entity_poly.pdbx_seq_one_letter_code
_entity_poly.pdbx_strand_id
1 'polypeptide(L)'
;MKVGEEMSPPSPQITLTVSPTAIQIGASRISYETLYLIIAVLLALVLLILVGVGAALAVRIRRKRRHLAEELRAVEESLKRGFAMLRRDIEAELELIHDIKMSKKLSDEEQQREQRLLHDLERIKNYLGKEIWEVEQEVE
;
A
#
# COMPACT_ATOMS: atom_id res chain seq x y z
N MET A 1 4.60 -68.22 -78.36
CA MET A 1 3.63 -67.94 -77.28
C MET A 1 4.38 -67.75 -75.98
N LYS A 2 4.47 -66.50 -75.50
CA LYS A 2 4.81 -66.14 -74.12
C LYS A 2 4.02 -64.86 -73.82
N VAL A 3 3.23 -64.91 -72.76
CA VAL A 3 2.20 -63.94 -72.39
C VAL A 3 2.86 -62.61 -72.04
N GLY A 4 2.38 -61.52 -72.66
CA GLY A 4 2.87 -60.16 -72.39
C GLY A 4 2.45 -59.69 -71.01
N GLU A 5 3.39 -59.14 -70.25
CA GLU A 5 3.13 -58.46 -68.99
C GLU A 5 2.41 -57.14 -69.27
N GLU A 6 1.08 -57.13 -69.14
CA GLU A 6 0.31 -55.89 -69.12
C GLU A 6 0.52 -55.19 -67.77
N MET A 7 1.53 -54.33 -67.69
CA MET A 7 1.64 -53.39 -66.57
C MET A 7 0.63 -52.25 -66.76
N SER A 8 -0.30 -52.13 -65.82
CA SER A 8 -1.28 -51.03 -65.78
C SER A 8 -0.58 -49.67 -65.71
N PRO A 9 -1.12 -48.63 -66.38
CA PRO A 9 -0.54 -47.29 -66.35
C PRO A 9 -0.51 -46.74 -64.91
N PRO A 10 0.50 -45.92 -64.55
CA PRO A 10 0.62 -45.36 -63.22
C PRO A 10 -0.63 -44.54 -62.89
N SER A 11 -1.16 -44.74 -61.68
CA SER A 11 -2.29 -43.97 -61.19
C SER A 11 -1.94 -42.48 -61.06
N PRO A 12 -2.94 -41.57 -61.16
CA PRO A 12 -2.72 -40.14 -60.99
C PRO A 12 -2.03 -39.85 -59.64
N GLN A 13 -0.92 -39.12 -59.67
CA GLN A 13 -0.25 -38.69 -58.44
C GLN A 13 -1.13 -37.67 -57.72
N ILE A 14 -1.74 -38.09 -56.61
CA ILE A 14 -2.53 -37.20 -55.75
C ILE A 14 -1.56 -36.53 -54.76
N THR A 15 -1.31 -35.24 -54.95
CA THR A 15 -0.53 -34.44 -54.00
C THR A 15 -1.40 -34.10 -52.78
N LEU A 16 -1.19 -34.82 -51.68
CA LEU A 16 -1.85 -34.54 -50.41
C LEU A 16 -1.04 -33.48 -49.64
N THR A 17 -1.51 -32.24 -49.65
CA THR A 17 -0.95 -31.16 -48.82
C THR A 17 -1.33 -31.39 -47.36
N VAL A 18 -0.44 -32.01 -46.59
CA VAL A 18 -0.61 -32.19 -45.14
C VAL A 18 -0.35 -30.84 -44.45
N SER A 19 -1.41 -30.13 -44.11
CA SER A 19 -1.31 -28.89 -43.34
C SER A 19 -1.22 -29.22 -41.84
N PRO A 20 -0.20 -28.74 -41.11
CA PRO A 20 -0.09 -28.98 -39.67
C PRO A 20 -1.20 -28.22 -38.93
N THR A 21 -2.16 -28.96 -38.34
CA THR A 21 -3.22 -28.40 -37.49
C THR A 21 -2.90 -28.64 -36.02
N ALA A 22 -3.12 -27.64 -35.17
CA ALA A 22 -2.78 -27.71 -33.75
C ALA A 22 -3.76 -28.57 -32.95
N ILE A 23 -5.06 -28.43 -33.23
CA ILE A 23 -6.16 -29.14 -32.58
C ILE A 23 -7.28 -29.32 -33.63
N GLN A 24 -7.80 -30.54 -33.76
CA GLN A 24 -8.97 -30.84 -34.60
C GLN A 24 -10.11 -31.35 -33.72
N ILE A 25 -11.22 -30.61 -33.67
CA ILE A 25 -12.45 -31.02 -32.97
C ILE A 25 -13.54 -31.15 -34.03
N GLY A 26 -13.93 -32.39 -34.34
CA GLY A 26 -14.91 -32.67 -35.40
C GLY A 26 -14.46 -32.16 -36.78
N ALA A 27 -15.28 -31.31 -37.41
CA ALA A 27 -14.99 -30.68 -38.71
C ALA A 27 -14.17 -29.37 -38.59
N SER A 28 -13.97 -28.86 -37.37
CA SER A 28 -13.25 -27.59 -37.16
C SER A 28 -11.76 -27.83 -36.99
N ARG A 29 -10.95 -27.12 -37.79
CA ARG A 29 -9.49 -27.18 -37.78
C ARG A 29 -8.96 -25.85 -37.24
N ILE A 30 -8.35 -25.87 -36.07
CA ILE A 30 -7.71 -24.69 -35.50
C ILE A 30 -6.23 -24.72 -35.90
N SER A 31 -5.80 -23.72 -36.66
CA SER A 31 -4.40 -23.51 -36.98
C SER A 31 -3.63 -23.05 -35.73
N TYR A 32 -2.34 -23.35 -35.66
CA TYR A 32 -1.47 -22.88 -34.57
C TYR A 32 -1.53 -21.35 -34.41
N GLU A 33 -1.62 -20.61 -35.51
CA GLU A 33 -1.74 -19.15 -35.51
C GLU A 33 -2.99 -18.68 -34.76
N THR A 34 -4.14 -19.31 -35.03
CA THR A 34 -5.40 -18.99 -34.34
C THR A 34 -5.33 -19.34 -32.86
N LEU A 35 -4.72 -20.48 -32.51
CA LEU A 35 -4.52 -20.89 -31.11
C LEU A 35 -3.64 -19.88 -30.35
N TYR A 36 -2.51 -19.46 -30.95
CA TYR A 36 -1.64 -18.46 -30.34
C TYR A 36 -2.33 -17.10 -30.21
N LEU A 37 -3.13 -16.69 -31.19
CA LEU A 37 -3.89 -15.45 -31.11
C LEU A 37 -4.89 -15.49 -29.95
N ILE A 38 -5.65 -16.57 -29.79
CA ILE A 38 -6.60 -16.73 -28.68
C ILE A 38 -5.88 -16.66 -27.33
N ILE A 39 -4.75 -17.37 -27.19
CA ILE A 39 -3.95 -17.34 -25.96
C ILE A 39 -3.41 -15.94 -25.71
N ALA A 40 -2.91 -15.26 -26.73
CA ALA A 40 -2.38 -13.90 -26.63
C ALA A 40 -3.46 -12.90 -26.19
N VAL A 41 -4.67 -12.98 -26.75
CA VAL A 41 -5.81 -12.14 -26.33
C VAL A 41 -6.22 -12.42 -24.88
N LEU A 42 -6.28 -13.70 -24.48
CA LEU A 42 -6.59 -14.06 -23.10
C LEU A 42 -5.53 -13.53 -22.13
N LEU A 43 -4.24 -13.68 -22.46
CA LEU A 43 -3.14 -13.13 -21.66
C LEU A 43 -3.19 -11.61 -21.57
N ALA A 44 -3.48 -10.92 -22.68
CA ALA A 44 -3.64 -9.48 -22.70
C ALA A 44 -4.81 -9.02 -21.81
N LEU A 45 -5.93 -9.75 -21.82
CA LEU A 45 -7.10 -9.44 -20.99
C LEU A 45 -6.79 -9.64 -19.50
N VAL A 46 -6.10 -10.73 -19.14
CA VAL A 46 -5.63 -10.96 -17.76
C VAL A 46 -4.68 -9.85 -17.32
N LEU A 47 -3.74 -9.45 -18.18
CA LEU A 47 -2.80 -8.36 -17.89
C LEU A 47 -3.55 -7.04 -17.65
N LEU A 48 -4.54 -6.71 -18.49
CA LEU A 48 -5.35 -5.51 -18.31
C LEU A 48 -6.13 -5.52 -17.00
N ILE A 49 -6.69 -6.67 -16.60
CA ILE A 49 -7.36 -6.81 -15.30
C ILE A 49 -6.37 -6.60 -14.16
N LEU A 50 -5.19 -7.22 -14.21
CA LEU A 50 -4.17 -7.06 -13.18
C LEU A 50 -3.70 -5.61 -13.04
N VAL A 51 -3.47 -4.93 -14.17
CA VAL A 51 -3.10 -3.51 -14.18
C VAL A 51 -4.23 -2.65 -13.63
N GLY A 52 -5.48 -2.91 -14.03
CA GLY A 52 -6.65 -2.18 -13.55
C GLY A 52 -6.86 -2.33 -12.04
N VAL A 53 -6.75 -3.57 -11.53
CA VAL A 53 -6.86 -3.86 -10.10
C VAL A 53 -5.70 -3.22 -9.34
N GLY A 54 -4.46 -3.37 -9.82
CA GLY A 54 -3.28 -2.75 -9.21
C GLY A 54 -3.39 -1.23 -9.14
N ALA A 55 -3.83 -0.58 -10.22
CA ALA A 55 -4.07 0.86 -10.27
C ALA A 55 -5.19 1.28 -9.30
N ALA A 56 -6.30 0.55 -9.26
CA ALA A 56 -7.41 0.84 -8.35
C ALA A 56 -6.99 0.73 -6.87
N LEU A 57 -6.23 -0.31 -6.51
CA LEU A 57 -5.68 -0.47 -5.17
C LEU A 57 -4.70 0.66 -4.83
N ALA A 58 -3.78 0.99 -5.74
CA ALA A 58 -2.83 2.07 -5.54
C ALA A 58 -3.52 3.41 -5.27
N VAL A 59 -4.58 3.74 -6.03
CA VAL A 59 -5.36 4.97 -5.80
C VAL A 59 -6.07 4.93 -4.45
N ARG A 60 -6.68 3.80 -4.07
CA ARG A 60 -7.35 3.64 -2.77
C ARG A 60 -6.37 3.79 -1.61
N ILE A 61 -5.19 3.18 -1.70
CA ILE A 61 -4.13 3.27 -0.69
C ILE A 61 -3.65 4.71 -0.54
N ARG A 62 -3.35 5.39 -1.66
CA ARG A 62 -2.92 6.81 -1.65
C ARG A 62 -3.97 7.72 -1.01
N ARG A 63 -5.25 7.52 -1.30
CA ARG A 63 -6.33 8.31 -0.67
C ARG A 63 -6.41 8.07 0.83
N LYS A 64 -6.33 6.80 1.26
CA LYS A 64 -6.31 6.47 2.70
C LYS A 64 -5.12 7.09 3.40
N ARG A 65 -3.90 6.93 2.86
CA ARG A 65 -2.67 7.51 3.41
C ARG A 65 -2.80 9.02 3.62
N ARG A 66 -3.31 9.74 2.62
CA ARG A 66 -3.54 11.18 2.73
C ARG A 66 -4.54 11.54 3.86
N HIS A 67 -5.63 10.79 3.98
CA HIS A 67 -6.60 11.01 5.05
C HIS A 67 -5.98 10.76 6.44
N LEU A 68 -5.22 9.68 6.59
CA LEU A 68 -4.51 9.40 7.85
C LEU A 68 -3.52 10.50 8.20
N ALA A 69 -2.77 11.03 7.23
CA ALA A 69 -1.83 12.14 7.47
C ALA A 69 -2.56 13.42 7.93
N GLU A 70 -3.72 13.72 7.33
CA GLU A 70 -4.55 14.85 7.76
C GLU A 70 -5.11 14.65 9.18
N GLU A 71 -5.58 13.44 9.52
CA GLU A 71 -6.03 13.10 10.88
C GLU A 71 -4.89 13.18 11.90
N LEU A 72 -3.71 12.69 11.55
CA LEU A 72 -2.55 12.67 12.43
C LEU A 72 -2.08 14.08 12.78
N ARG A 73 -2.10 15.01 11.81
CA ARG A 73 -1.84 16.43 12.04
C ARG A 73 -2.86 17.08 12.96
N ALA A 74 -4.15 16.74 12.80
CA ALA A 74 -5.19 17.25 13.68
C ALA A 74 -5.01 16.74 15.13
N VAL A 75 -4.61 15.47 15.30
CA VAL A 75 -4.28 14.90 16.60
C VAL A 75 -3.06 15.60 17.20
N GLU A 76 -2.00 15.82 16.43
CA GLU A 76 -0.80 16.53 16.88
C GLU A 76 -1.14 17.95 17.37
N GLU A 77 -1.95 18.69 16.62
CA GLU A 77 -2.34 20.05 16.98
C GLU A 77 -3.21 20.07 18.25
N SER A 78 -4.17 19.16 18.37
CA SER A 78 -4.99 19.01 19.58
C SER A 78 -4.13 18.68 20.79
N LEU A 79 -3.13 17.79 20.62
CA LEU A 79 -2.23 17.38 21.68
C LEU A 79 -1.34 18.54 22.13
N LYS A 80 -0.75 19.31 21.20
CA LYS A 80 0.02 20.52 21.50
C LYS A 80 -0.78 21.54 22.29
N ARG A 81 -2.04 21.80 21.90
CA ARG A 81 -2.95 22.71 22.62
C ARG A 81 -3.26 22.17 24.03
N GLY A 82 -3.53 20.88 24.15
CA GLY A 82 -3.77 20.22 25.43
C GLY A 82 -2.58 20.34 26.39
N PHE A 83 -1.36 20.09 25.92
CA PHE A 83 -0.14 20.27 26.72
C PHE A 83 0.10 21.73 27.11
N ALA A 84 -0.18 22.68 26.22
CA ALA A 84 -0.04 24.11 26.54
C ALA A 84 -1.03 24.54 27.63
N MET A 85 -2.27 24.05 27.57
CA MET A 85 -3.27 24.30 28.62
C MET A 85 -2.86 23.66 29.94
N LEU A 86 -2.46 22.38 29.93
CA LEU A 86 -2.02 21.66 31.13
C LEU A 86 -0.80 22.33 31.77
N ARG A 87 0.17 22.78 30.97
CA ARG A 87 1.32 23.52 31.47
C ARG A 87 0.90 24.80 32.19
N ARG A 88 0.01 25.60 31.57
CA ARG A 88 -0.48 26.85 32.16
C ARG A 88 -1.23 26.61 33.46
N ASP A 89 -2.07 25.57 33.51
CA ASP A 89 -2.85 25.24 34.69
C ASP A 89 -1.93 24.78 35.84
N ILE A 90 -0.90 23.98 35.53
CA ILE A 90 0.15 23.59 36.50
C ILE A 90 0.91 24.82 37.00
N GLU A 91 1.35 25.71 36.11
CA GLU A 91 2.05 26.95 36.49
C GLU A 91 1.18 27.83 37.42
N ALA A 92 -0.11 27.98 37.12
CA ALA A 92 -1.04 28.73 37.96
C ALA A 92 -1.29 28.09 39.34
N GLU A 93 -1.38 26.76 39.40
CA GLU A 93 -1.55 26.04 40.67
C GLU A 93 -0.29 26.13 41.55
N LEU A 94 0.89 26.07 40.93
CA LEU A 94 2.17 26.27 41.61
C LEU A 94 2.32 27.69 42.16
N GLU A 95 1.92 28.71 41.40
CA GLU A 95 1.91 30.11 41.85
C GLU A 95 0.95 30.32 43.03
N LEU A 96 -0.25 29.72 42.98
CA LEU A 96 -1.20 29.77 44.11
C LEU A 96 -0.64 29.08 45.37
N ILE A 97 0.04 27.95 45.21
CA ILE A 97 0.73 27.27 46.32
C ILE A 97 1.87 28.15 46.86
N HIS A 98 2.61 28.83 45.98
CA HIS A 98 3.67 29.76 46.36
C HIS A 98 3.13 30.93 47.18
N ASP A 99 2.05 31.56 46.74
CA ASP A 99 1.42 32.71 47.39
C ASP A 99 0.82 32.33 48.77
N ILE A 100 0.19 31.16 48.88
CA ILE A 100 -0.32 30.66 50.16
C ILE A 100 0.84 30.35 51.13
N LYS A 101 1.94 29.81 50.58
CA LYS A 101 3.17 29.53 51.34
C LYS A 101 4.07 30.76 51.50
N MET A 102 3.76 31.95 50.99
CA MET A 102 4.60 33.14 51.23
C MET A 102 4.68 33.53 52.73
N SER A 103 3.83 32.96 53.58
CA SER A 103 3.95 32.99 55.05
C SER A 103 5.07 32.08 55.62
N LYS A 104 5.57 31.10 54.84
CA LYS A 104 6.69 30.19 55.09
C LYS A 104 7.40 29.86 53.76
N LYS A 105 8.52 30.55 53.44
CA LYS A 105 9.38 30.28 52.27
C LYS A 105 9.37 28.79 51.87
N LEU A 106 9.09 28.50 50.59
CA LEU A 106 9.24 27.16 50.01
C LEU A 106 10.62 26.59 50.37
N SER A 107 10.65 25.33 50.76
CA SER A 107 11.91 24.60 50.97
C SER A 107 12.59 24.37 49.62
N ASP A 108 13.93 24.36 49.57
CA ASP A 108 14.71 24.08 48.35
C ASP A 108 14.28 22.76 47.67
N GLU A 109 13.77 21.79 48.45
CA GLU A 109 13.21 20.53 47.95
C GLU A 109 11.95 20.72 47.08
N GLU A 110 11.11 21.70 47.42
CA GLU A 110 9.85 21.97 46.72
C GLU A 110 10.10 22.63 45.36
N GLN A 111 11.04 23.59 45.29
CA GLN A 111 11.47 24.19 44.03
C GLN A 111 12.08 23.16 43.07
N GLN A 112 12.87 22.21 43.59
CA GLN A 112 13.39 21.14 42.74
C GLN A 112 12.31 20.17 42.24
N ARG A 113 11.23 19.96 43.00
CA ARG A 113 10.11 19.11 42.54
C ARG A 113 9.31 19.80 41.44
N GLU A 114 9.08 21.09 41.59
CA GLU A 114 8.43 21.93 40.59
C GLU A 114 9.18 21.92 39.25
N GLN A 115 10.49 22.18 39.28
CA GLN A 115 11.31 22.14 38.06
C GLN A 115 11.32 20.76 37.41
N ARG A 116 11.35 19.68 38.21
CA ARG A 116 11.26 18.31 37.70
C ARG A 116 9.93 18.06 36.99
N LEU A 117 8.81 18.51 37.57
CA LEU A 117 7.48 18.34 36.98
C LEU A 117 7.36 19.03 35.62
N LEU A 118 7.81 20.28 35.52
CA LEU A 118 7.80 21.03 34.25
C LEU A 118 8.73 20.41 33.21
N HIS A 119 9.91 19.95 33.63
CA HIS A 119 10.85 19.26 32.75
C HIS A 119 10.29 17.93 32.24
N ASP A 120 9.62 17.15 33.09
CA ASP A 120 9.01 15.89 32.71
C ASP A 120 7.85 16.09 31.73
N LEU A 121 7.04 17.14 31.92
CA LEU A 121 5.98 17.53 30.99
C LEU A 121 6.56 17.86 29.60
N GLU A 122 7.64 18.63 29.54
CA GLU A 122 8.32 18.99 28.30
C GLU A 122 8.93 17.76 27.62
N ARG A 123 9.52 16.84 28.39
CA ARG A 123 10.04 15.57 27.87
C ARG A 123 8.93 14.73 27.24
N ILE A 124 7.78 14.59 27.91
CA ILE A 124 6.63 13.82 27.41
C ILE A 124 6.11 14.45 26.10
N LYS A 125 5.96 15.78 26.05
CA LYS A 125 5.54 16.50 24.84
C LYS A 125 6.47 16.21 23.66
N ASN A 126 7.79 16.28 23.88
CA ASN A 126 8.77 16.04 22.83
C ASN A 126 8.83 14.57 22.39
N TYR A 127 8.63 13.63 23.31
CA TYR A 127 8.56 12.20 23.00
C TYR A 127 7.34 11.88 22.13
N LEU A 128 6.15 12.32 22.53
CA LEU A 128 4.92 12.13 21.75
C LEU A 128 5.01 12.81 20.38
N GLY A 129 5.63 13.99 20.29
CA GLY A 129 5.86 14.65 19.01
C GLY A 129 6.72 13.82 18.06
N LYS A 130 7.73 13.10 18.57
CA LYS A 130 8.54 12.18 17.76
C LYS A 130 7.75 10.93 17.33
N GLU A 131 6.99 10.31 18.24
CA GLU A 131 6.17 9.15 17.89
C GLU A 131 5.16 9.49 16.78
N ILE A 132 4.53 10.67 16.87
CA ILE A 132 3.60 11.15 15.83
C ILE A 132 4.34 11.37 14.50
N TRP A 133 5.52 11.99 14.54
CA TRP A 133 6.32 12.22 13.33
C TRP A 133 6.77 10.91 12.67
N GLU A 134 7.16 9.90 13.46
CA GLU A 134 7.52 8.57 12.97
C GLU A 134 6.32 7.91 12.26
N VAL A 135 5.12 8.00 12.84
CA VAL A 135 3.89 7.50 12.20
C VAL A 135 3.55 8.27 10.92
N GLU A 136 3.76 9.59 10.87
CA GLU A 136 3.54 10.38 9.64
C GLU A 136 4.45 9.89 8.51
N GLN A 137 5.72 9.61 8.81
CA GLN A 137 6.69 9.10 7.84
C GLN A 137 6.39 7.68 7.33
N GLU A 138 5.76 6.82 8.15
CA GLU A 138 5.32 5.49 7.70
C GLU A 138 4.08 5.54 6.78
N VAL A 139 3.25 6.58 6.97
CA VAL A 139 2.00 6.78 6.24
C VAL A 139 2.22 7.51 4.92
N GLU A 140 3.20 8.41 4.83
CA GLU A 140 3.64 9.07 3.58
C GLU A 140 4.16 8.04 2.55
#